data_AF-A0A1M3NAQ0-F1
#
_entry.id   AF-A0A1M3NAQ0-F1
#
_cell.length_a   1.000
_cell.length_b   1.000
_cell.length_c   1.000
_cell.angle_alpha   90.00
_cell.angle_beta   90.00
_cell.angle_gamma   90.00
#
_symmetry.space_group_name_H-M   'P 1'
#
loop_
_entity.id
_entity.type
_entity.pdbx_description
1 polymer ?
#
loop_
_entity_poly.entity_id
_entity_poly.type
_entity_poly.pdbx_seq_one_letter_code
_entity_poly.pdbx_strand_id
1 'polypeptide(L)'
;MGLDTAANPMALSNARDQVRAALGADDPTAALRSVAIELSGRGLGRAGVQAAFIAVCEELSEAGRDEESALVARVLDMIAEW
;
A
#
# COMPACT_ATOMS: atom_id res chain seq x y z
N MET A 1 -3.38 17.39 -19.64
CA MET A 1 -2.38 16.32 -19.43
C MET A 1 -2.91 15.41 -18.35
N GLY A 2 -3.02 14.12 -18.64
CA GLY A 2 -3.32 13.06 -17.68
C GLY A 2 -4.77 13.03 -17.20
N LEU A 3 -5.64 12.32 -17.93
CA LEU A 3 -6.95 11.91 -17.42
C LEU A 3 -6.74 11.17 -16.09
N ASP A 4 -7.48 11.62 -15.08
CA ASP A 4 -7.91 10.86 -13.91
C ASP A 4 -7.94 9.36 -14.20
N THR A 5 -6.84 8.69 -13.89
CA THR A 5 -6.83 7.23 -13.86
C THR A 5 -7.44 6.89 -12.51
N ALA A 6 -8.76 6.99 -12.40
CA ALA A 6 -9.48 6.34 -11.32
C ALA A 6 -8.97 4.91 -11.31
N ALA A 7 -8.12 4.59 -10.33
CA ALA A 7 -7.46 3.29 -10.27
C ALA A 7 -8.57 2.25 -10.43
N ASN A 8 -8.45 1.40 -11.45
CA ASN A 8 -9.44 0.35 -11.70
C ASN A 8 -9.77 -0.31 -10.35
N PRO A 9 -11.04 -0.34 -9.91
CA PRO A 9 -11.39 -0.80 -8.56
C PRO A 9 -10.87 -2.21 -8.27
N MET A 10 -10.76 -3.07 -9.29
CA MET A 10 -10.11 -4.37 -9.15
C MET A 10 -8.60 -4.27 -8.91
N ALA A 11 -7.90 -3.35 -9.58
CA ALA A 11 -6.47 -3.14 -9.39
C ALA A 11 -6.16 -2.61 -7.98
N LEU A 12 -7.00 -1.72 -7.45
CA LEU A 12 -6.88 -1.22 -6.08
C LEU A 12 -7.18 -2.32 -5.04
N SER A 13 -8.20 -3.16 -5.29
CA SER A 13 -8.48 -4.33 -4.43
C SER A 13 -7.29 -5.29 -4.39
N ASN A 14 -6.75 -5.66 -5.55
CA ASN A 14 -5.59 -6.54 -5.64
C ASN A 14 -4.34 -5.94 -4.98
N ALA A 15 -4.18 -4.62 -5.04
CA ALA A 15 -3.11 -3.91 -4.36
C ALA A 15 -3.25 -4.02 -2.83
N ARG A 16 -4.46 -3.78 -2.28
CA ARG A 16 -4.75 -3.95 -0.84
C ARG A 16 -4.45 -5.37 -0.37
N ASP A 17 -4.84 -6.39 -1.14
CA ASP A 17 -4.59 -7.79 -0.78
C ASP A 17 -3.09 -8.12 -0.73
N GLN A 18 -2.29 -7.57 -1.65
CA GLN A 18 -0.83 -7.71 -1.63
C GLN A 18 -0.19 -7.01 -0.42
N VAL A 19 -0.67 -5.81 -0.06
CA VAL A 19 -0.20 -5.10 1.14
C VAL A 19 -0.52 -5.92 2.40
N ARG A 20 -1.73 -6.48 2.50
CA ARG A 20 -2.11 -7.35 3.63
C ARG A 20 -1.25 -8.61 3.70
N ALA A 21 -1.00 -9.25 2.56
CA ALA A 21 -0.15 -10.45 2.50
C ALA A 21 1.28 -10.16 2.97
N ALA A 22 1.84 -8.99 2.65
CA ALA A 22 3.18 -8.59 3.06
C ALA A 22 3.34 -8.46 4.59
N LEU A 23 2.27 -8.17 5.33
CA LEU A 23 2.31 -8.08 6.79
C LEU A 23 2.58 -9.43 7.47
N GLY A 24 2.25 -10.54 6.80
CA GLY A 24 2.50 -11.89 7.31
C GLY A 24 3.88 -12.45 6.97
N ALA A 25 4.76 -11.67 6.35
CA ALA A 25 6.12 -12.11 6.02
C ALA A 25 7.05 -12.08 7.24
N ASP A 26 8.18 -12.82 7.18
CA ASP A 26 9.19 -12.81 8.25
C ASP A 26 9.83 -11.42 8.44
N ASP A 27 9.95 -10.64 7.36
CA ASP A 27 10.33 -9.21 7.37
C ASP A 27 9.22 -8.39 6.66
N PRO A 28 8.19 -7.97 7.40
CA PRO A 28 7.07 -7.20 6.84
C PRO A 28 7.52 -5.87 6.23
N THR A 29 8.55 -5.22 6.78
CA THR A 29 9.01 -3.92 6.28
C THR A 29 9.62 -4.05 4.89
N ALA A 30 10.51 -5.03 4.70
CA ALA A 30 11.10 -5.31 3.39
C ALA A 30 10.05 -5.77 2.37
N ALA A 31 9.09 -6.60 2.80
CA ALA A 31 8.00 -7.07 1.95
C ALA A 31 7.09 -5.92 1.49
N LEU A 32 6.64 -5.06 2.41
CA LEU A 32 5.80 -3.89 2.10
C LEU A 32 6.49 -2.93 1.13
N ARG A 33 7.78 -2.66 1.32
CA ARG A 33 8.57 -1.83 0.39
C ARG A 33 8.63 -2.44 -1.02
N SER A 34 8.85 -3.75 -1.10
CA SER A 34 8.88 -4.48 -2.37
C SER A 34 7.52 -4.38 -3.08
N VAL A 35 6.41 -4.57 -2.35
CA VAL A 35 5.06 -4.38 -2.87
C VAL A 35 4.84 -2.96 -3.41
N ALA A 36 5.27 -1.92 -2.68
CA ALA A 36 5.12 -0.53 -3.14
C ALA A 36 5.86 -0.28 -4.47
N ILE A 37 7.08 -0.82 -4.61
CA ILE A 37 7.89 -0.73 -5.85
C ILE A 37 7.20 -1.49 -6.99
N GLU A 38 6.76 -2.71 -6.74
CA GLU A 38 6.10 -3.55 -7.75
C GLU A 38 4.79 -2.94 -8.25
N LEU A 39 3.93 -2.46 -7.33
CA LEU A 39 2.66 -1.84 -7.69
C LEU A 39 2.87 -0.56 -8.51
N SER A 40 3.91 0.21 -8.19
CA SER A 40 4.31 1.38 -8.98
C SER A 40 4.72 0.98 -10.40
N GLY A 41 5.50 -0.10 -10.54
CA GLY A 41 5.92 -0.65 -11.84
C GLY A 41 4.80 -1.29 -12.67
N ARG A 42 3.69 -1.69 -12.04
CA ARG A 42 2.50 -2.29 -12.69
C ARG A 42 1.48 -1.25 -13.18
N GLY A 43 1.81 0.04 -13.13
CA GLY A 43 1.00 1.11 -13.70
C GLY A 43 -0.09 1.68 -12.79
N LEU A 44 -0.09 1.34 -11.49
CA LEU A 44 -1.01 1.96 -10.52
C LEU A 44 -0.69 3.45 -10.28
N GLY A 45 0.55 3.86 -10.60
CA GLY A 45 1.07 5.19 -10.32
C GLY A 45 1.20 5.46 -8.82
N ARG A 46 1.91 6.53 -8.46
CA ARG A 46 2.17 6.88 -7.06
C ARG A 46 0.88 7.05 -6.24
N ALA A 47 -0.11 7.76 -6.78
CA ALA A 47 -1.39 8.01 -6.10
C ALA A 47 -2.18 6.70 -5.84
N GLY A 48 -2.18 5.75 -6.78
CA GLY A 48 -2.84 4.47 -6.60
C GLY A 48 -2.16 3.60 -5.55
N VAL A 49 -0.82 3.61 -5.51
CA VAL A 49 -0.06 2.91 -4.47
C VAL A 49 -0.32 3.52 -3.10
N GLN A 50 -0.30 4.85 -2.98
CA GLN A 50 -0.64 5.52 -1.72
C GLN A 50 -2.06 5.17 -1.26
N ALA A 51 -3.04 5.20 -2.16
CA ALA A 51 -4.42 4.86 -1.82
C ALA A 51 -4.56 3.42 -1.30
N ALA A 52 -3.84 2.46 -1.87
CA ALA A 52 -3.85 1.08 -1.40
C ALA A 52 -3.28 0.94 0.02
N PHE A 53 -2.15 1.60 0.29
CA PHE A 53 -1.51 1.57 1.61
C PHE A 53 -2.31 2.34 2.66
N ILE A 54 -2.89 3.50 2.34
CA ILE A 54 -3.76 4.27 3.24
C ILE A 54 -4.95 3.40 3.67
N ALA A 55 -5.64 2.78 2.72
CA ALA A 55 -6.80 1.94 3.02
C ALA A 55 -6.45 0.79 3.98
N VAL A 56 -5.31 0.12 3.78
CA VAL A 56 -4.89 -0.94 4.70
C VAL A 56 -4.46 -0.38 6.06
N CYS A 57 -3.80 0.77 6.10
CA CYS A 57 -3.42 1.43 7.35
C CYS A 57 -4.65 1.82 8.19
N GLU A 58 -5.68 2.37 7.56
CA GLU A 58 -6.95 2.73 8.21
C GLU A 58 -7.66 1.49 8.75
N GLU A 59 -7.80 0.43 7.94
CA GLU A 59 -8.41 -0.84 8.37
C GLU A 59 -7.70 -1.46 9.58
N LEU A 60 -6.36 -1.45 9.60
CA LEU A 60 -5.57 -1.97 10.71
C LEU A 60 -5.77 -1.13 11.98
N SER A 61 -5.81 0.19 11.82
CA SER A 61 -6.05 1.12 12.93
C SER A 61 -7.46 0.94 13.52
N GLU A 62 -8.48 0.79 12.66
CA GLU A 62 -9.86 0.51 13.06
C GLU A 62 -9.99 -0.87 13.76
N ALA A 63 -9.16 -1.83 13.39
CA ALA A 63 -9.11 -3.16 14.01
C ALA A 63 -8.24 -3.22 15.28
N GLY A 64 -7.59 -2.13 15.69
CA GLY A 64 -6.68 -2.09 16.84
C GLY A 64 -5.36 -2.84 16.63
N ARG A 65 -4.95 -3.04 15.37
CA ARG A 65 -3.69 -3.70 14.98
C ARG A 65 -2.58 -2.65 14.83
N ASP A 66 -2.30 -1.94 15.92
CA ASP A 66 -1.48 -0.72 15.92
C ASP A 66 -0.05 -0.94 15.42
N GLU A 67 0.58 -2.08 15.77
CA GLU A 67 1.94 -2.42 15.32
C GLU A 67 2.01 -2.56 13.79
N GLU A 68 1.05 -3.26 13.20
CA GLU A 68 0.99 -3.46 11.76
C GLU A 68 0.60 -2.17 11.03
N SER A 69 -0.31 -1.38 11.61
CA SER A 69 -0.63 -0.05 11.11
C SER A 69 0.62 0.84 11.05
N ALA A 70 1.44 0.84 12.10
CA ALA A 70 2.69 1.60 12.16
C ALA A 70 3.72 1.16 11.10
N LEU A 71 3.79 -0.14 10.79
CA LEU A 71 4.64 -0.66 9.70
C LEU A 71 4.18 -0.14 8.33
N VAL A 72 2.87 -0.15 8.07
CA VAL A 72 2.29 0.39 6.83
C VAL A 72 2.50 1.91 6.73
N ALA A 73 2.28 2.64 7.83
CA ALA A 73 2.49 4.09 7.90
C ALA A 73 3.95 4.49 7.57
N ARG A 74 4.93 3.73 8.07
CA ARG A 74 6.34 3.98 7.76
C ARG A 74 6.66 3.85 6.26
N VAL A 75 5.99 2.93 5.58
CA VAL A 75 6.14 2.76 4.13
C VAL A 75 5.37 3.84 3.36
N LEU A 76 4.22 4.30 3.88
CA LEU A 76 3.51 5.46 3.35
C LEU A 76 4.38 6.72 3.36
N ASP A 77 5.08 7.00 4.46
CA ASP A 77 6.00 8.14 4.55
C ASP A 77 7.09 8.06 3.47
N MET A 78 7.67 6.88 3.27
CA MET A 78 8.66 6.64 2.22
C MET A 78 8.07 6.88 0.81
N ILE A 79 6.85 6.42 0.53
CA ILE A 79 6.18 6.67 -0.76
C ILE A 79 5.86 8.16 -0.94
N ALA A 80 5.63 8.90 0.15
CA ALA A 80 5.41 10.34 0.11
C ALA A 80 6.66 11.14 -0.33
N GLU A 81 7.85 10.54 -0.24
CA GLU A 81 9.13 11.14 -0.63
C GLU A 81 9.57 10.80 -2.07
N TRP A 82 8.88 9.90 -2.78
CA TRP A 82 9.19 9.46 -4.16
C TRP A 82 8.78 10.47 -5.24
#